data_AF-A0A959QHK0-F1
#
_entry.id   AF-A0A959QHK0-F1
#
_cell.length_a   1.000
_cell.length_b   1.000
_cell.length_c   1.000
_cell.angle_alpha   90.00
_cell.angle_beta   90.00
_cell.angle_gamma   90.00
#
_symmetry.space_group_name_H-M   'P 1'
#
loop_
_entity.id
_entity.type
_entity.pdbx_description
1 polymer ?
#
loop_
_entity_poly.entity_id
_entity_poly.type
_entity_poly.pdbx_seq_one_letter_code
_entity_poly.pdbx_strand_id
1 'polypeptide(L)'
;MISRKLKLLSLYAGDFLVFSLLMTLLSFYVYYATGVGFLTAIIWFKIMTSAVGILVHQERKSKELFFYMNNGLGKKELMIITVSVDFVIWLFGMICIVKSTL
;
A
#
# COMPACT_ATOMS: atom_id res chain seq x y z
N MET A 1 -1.75 -25.27 3.59
CA MET A 1 -3.00 -24.46 3.61
C MET A 1 -2.71 -22.95 3.69
N ILE A 2 -1.84 -22.50 4.62
CA ILE A 2 -1.37 -21.10 4.71
C ILE A 2 -0.71 -20.59 3.41
N SER A 3 0.13 -21.40 2.75
CA SER A 3 0.86 -21.00 1.53
C SER A 3 -0.04 -20.60 0.36
N ARG A 4 -1.21 -21.24 0.21
CA ARG A 4 -2.16 -20.94 -0.87
C ARG A 4 -2.87 -19.60 -0.64
N LYS A 5 -3.25 -19.29 0.61
CA LYS A 5 -3.86 -17.99 0.95
C LYS A 5 -2.88 -16.83 0.75
N LEU A 6 -1.62 -16.99 1.16
CA LEU A 6 -0.56 -16.00 0.92
C LEU A 6 -0.36 -15.73 -0.58
N LYS A 7 -0.36 -16.78 -1.41
CA LYS A 7 -0.23 -16.62 -2.87
C LYS A 7 -1.41 -15.85 -3.47
N LEU A 8 -2.63 -16.12 -3.01
CA LEU A 8 -3.83 -15.40 -3.44
C LEU A 8 -3.81 -13.94 -3.01
N LEU A 9 -3.37 -13.65 -1.77
CA LEU A 9 -3.20 -12.28 -1.27
C LEU A 9 -2.16 -11.52 -2.09
N SER A 10 -1.02 -12.16 -2.40
CA SER A 10 0.01 -11.55 -3.25
C SER A 10 -0.47 -11.30 -4.68
N LEU A 11 -1.26 -12.22 -5.24
CA LEU A 11 -1.83 -12.07 -6.58
C LEU A 11 -2.87 -10.94 -6.62
N TYR A 12 -3.69 -10.83 -5.57
CA TYR A 12 -4.64 -9.75 -5.40
C TYR A 12 -3.92 -8.41 -5.25
N ALA A 13 -2.96 -8.30 -4.34
CA ALA A 13 -2.32 -7.03 -3.98
C ALA A 13 -1.29 -6.54 -5.02
N GLY A 14 -0.83 -7.38 -5.95
CA GLY A 14 0.35 -7.10 -6.78
C GLY A 14 0.29 -5.80 -7.58
N ASP A 15 -0.82 -5.51 -8.24
CA ASP A 15 -0.97 -4.28 -9.04
C ASP A 15 -1.09 -3.02 -8.16
N PHE A 16 -1.80 -3.11 -7.03
CA PHE A 16 -1.85 -2.02 -6.05
C PHE A 16 -0.48 -1.76 -5.42
N LEU A 17 0.25 -2.80 -5.06
CA LEU A 17 1.57 -2.67 -4.43
C LEU A 17 2.59 -2.01 -5.37
N VAL A 18 2.54 -2.29 -6.68
CA VAL A 18 3.40 -1.60 -7.66
C VAL A 18 3.10 -0.10 -7.69
N PHE A 19 1.82 0.27 -7.81
CA PHE A 19 1.41 1.68 -7.77
C PHE A 19 1.84 2.35 -6.46
N SER A 20 1.57 1.69 -5.34
CA SER A 20 1.83 2.27 -4.04
C SER A 20 3.33 2.35 -3.72
N LEU A 21 4.14 1.43 -4.23
CA LEU A 21 5.60 1.50 -4.15
C LEU A 21 6.15 2.73 -4.87
N LEU A 22 5.62 3.07 -6.05
CA LEU A 22 6.00 4.29 -6.76
C LEU A 22 5.68 5.55 -5.94
N MET A 23 4.49 5.60 -5.33
CA MET A 23 4.10 6.72 -4.46
C MET A 23 4.95 6.78 -3.18
N THR A 24 5.35 5.61 -2.65
CA THR A 24 6.26 5.50 -1.51
C THR A 24 7.66 6.04 -1.86
N LEU A 25 8.23 5.65 -3.00
CA LEU A 25 9.52 6.18 -3.46
C LEU A 25 9.46 7.69 -3.73
N LEU A 26 8.36 8.18 -4.29
CA LEU A 26 8.16 9.61 -4.48
C LEU A 26 8.11 10.36 -3.14
N SER A 27 7.40 9.83 -2.14
CA SER A 27 7.35 10.45 -0.81
C SER A 27 8.71 10.46 -0.12
N PHE A 28 9.52 9.41 -0.31
CA PHE A 28 10.91 9.36 0.17
C PHE A 28 11.79 10.41 -0.50
N TYR A 29 11.68 10.55 -1.82
CA TYR A 29 12.42 11.56 -2.58
C TYR A 29 12.04 12.99 -2.14
N VAL A 30 10.74 13.27 -1.98
CA VAL A 30 10.26 14.58 -1.53
C VAL A 30 10.78 14.88 -0.13
N TYR A 31 10.77 13.91 0.78
CA TYR A 31 11.34 14.09 2.11
C TYR A 31 12.84 14.43 2.04
N TYR A 32 13.60 13.70 1.23
CA TYR A 32 15.04 13.95 1.07
C TYR A 32 15.33 15.36 0.53
N ALA A 33 14.48 15.88 -0.35
CA ALA A 33 14.65 17.22 -0.94
C ALA A 33 14.18 18.37 -0.03
N THR A 34 13.21 18.14 0.85
CA THR A 34 12.52 19.20 1.62
C THR A 34 12.73 19.14 3.13
N GLY A 35 13.15 17.98 3.65
CA GLY A 35 13.40 17.74 5.06
C GLY A 35 12.13 17.65 5.92
N VAL A 36 12.34 17.82 7.24
CA VAL A 36 11.31 17.59 8.27
C VAL A 36 10.10 18.52 8.15
N GLY A 37 10.29 19.75 7.64
CA GLY A 37 9.21 20.74 7.52
C GLY A 37 8.04 20.30 6.64
N PHE A 38 8.26 19.35 5.71
CA PHE A 38 7.25 18.83 4.80
C PHE A 38 6.67 17.47 5.24
N LEU A 39 7.10 16.92 6.37
CA LEU A 39 6.67 15.59 6.83
C LEU A 39 5.14 15.46 6.91
N THR A 40 4.44 16.48 7.44
CA THR A 40 2.98 16.52 7.52
C THR A 40 2.32 16.46 6.14
N ALA A 41 2.85 17.20 5.16
CA ALA A 41 2.34 17.19 3.80
C ALA A 41 2.57 15.82 3.12
N ILE A 42 3.71 15.18 3.39
CA ILE A 42 4.05 13.85 2.88
C ILE A 42 3.12 12.77 3.47
N ILE A 43 2.78 12.85 4.75
CA ILE A 43 1.78 11.97 5.39
C ILE A 43 0.43 12.09 4.68
N TRP A 44 -0.07 13.32 4.49
CA TRP A 44 -1.34 13.54 3.79
C TRP A 44 -1.31 13.08 2.34
N PHE A 45 -0.21 13.36 1.63
CA PHE A 45 0.02 12.85 0.28
C PHE A 45 -0.09 11.32 0.22
N LYS A 46 0.56 10.61 1.16
CA LYS A 46 0.48 9.14 1.21
C LYS A 46 -0.94 8.66 1.49
N ILE A 47 -1.65 9.26 2.44
CA ILE A 47 -3.03 8.87 2.77
C ILE A 47 -3.94 9.06 1.55
N MET A 48 -3.85 10.21 0.86
CA MET A 48 -4.67 10.48 -0.32
C MET A 48 -4.36 9.54 -1.48
N THR A 49 -3.07 9.30 -1.76
CA THR A 49 -2.67 8.41 -2.85
C THR A 49 -3.03 6.95 -2.58
N SER A 50 -2.88 6.45 -1.35
CA SER A 50 -3.33 5.11 -0.97
C SER A 50 -4.85 4.99 -1.03
N ALA A 51 -5.61 6.03 -0.63
CA ALA A 51 -7.08 6.04 -0.73
C ALA A 51 -7.57 5.99 -2.19
N VAL A 52 -6.98 6.80 -3.08
CA VAL A 52 -7.31 6.74 -4.52
C VAL A 52 -6.87 5.41 -5.12
N GLY A 53 -5.66 4.96 -4.80
CA GLY A 53 -5.11 3.70 -5.28
C GLY A 53 -5.98 2.50 -4.92
N ILE A 54 -6.50 2.44 -3.68
CA ILE A 54 -7.33 1.33 -3.24
C ILE A 54 -8.72 1.36 -3.90
N LEU A 55 -9.30 2.54 -4.13
CA LEU A 55 -10.58 2.68 -4.84
C LEU A 55 -10.47 2.16 -6.28
N VAL A 56 -9.45 2.60 -7.02
CA VAL A 56 -9.19 2.14 -8.39
C VAL A 56 -8.88 0.64 -8.42
N HIS A 57 -8.10 0.15 -7.45
CA HIS A 57 -7.79 -1.27 -7.33
C HIS A 57 -9.05 -2.11 -7.10
N GLN A 58 -9.96 -1.66 -6.22
CA GLN A 58 -11.22 -2.35 -5.98
C GLN A 58 -12.12 -2.40 -7.22
N GLU A 59 -12.20 -1.31 -7.97
CA GLU A 59 -12.97 -1.25 -9.20
C GLU A 59 -12.43 -2.25 -10.23
N ARG A 60 -11.11 -2.29 -10.42
CA ARG A 60 -10.43 -3.24 -11.32
C ARG A 60 -10.60 -4.68 -10.89
N LYS A 61 -10.50 -4.97 -9.59
CA LYS A 61 -10.61 -6.33 -9.04
C LYS A 61 -12.06 -6.77 -8.76
N SER A 62 -13.06 -5.94 -9.03
CA SER A 62 -14.48 -6.24 -8.77
C SER A 62 -14.94 -7.57 -9.39
N LYS A 63 -14.49 -7.87 -10.61
CA LYS A 63 -14.84 -9.12 -11.33
C LYS A 63 -14.13 -10.36 -10.79
N GLU A 64 -12.89 -10.20 -10.32
CA GLU A 64 -12.11 -11.30 -9.72
C GLU A 64 -12.49 -11.56 -8.26
N LEU A 65 -13.20 -10.64 -7.63
CA LEU A 65 -13.49 -10.69 -6.20
C LEU A 65 -14.29 -11.95 -5.81
N PHE A 66 -15.19 -12.40 -6.67
CA PHE A 66 -15.94 -13.64 -6.51
C PHE A 66 -15.04 -14.88 -6.44
N PHE A 67 -13.94 -14.90 -7.21
CA PHE A 67 -12.97 -15.99 -7.16
C PHE A 67 -12.29 -16.08 -5.79
N TYR A 68 -11.86 -14.94 -5.23
CA TYR A 68 -11.22 -14.93 -3.90
C TYR A 68 -12.22 -15.27 -2.78
N MET A 69 -13.46 -14.79 -2.88
CA MET A 69 -14.53 -15.10 -1.94
C MET A 69 -14.87 -16.60 -1.92
N ASN A 70 -14.95 -17.24 -3.09
CA ASN A 70 -15.15 -18.70 -3.18
C ASN A 70 -13.97 -19.52 -2.61
N ASN A 71 -12.79 -18.90 -2.47
CA ASN A 71 -11.63 -19.50 -1.81
C ASN A 71 -11.54 -19.14 -0.30
N GLY A 72 -12.60 -18.55 0.27
CA GLY A 72 -12.71 -18.25 1.70
C GLY A 72 -11.93 -17.01 2.15
N LEU A 73 -11.67 -16.05 1.26
CA LEU A 73 -11.08 -14.75 1.57
C LEU A 73 -12.12 -13.65 1.40
N GLY A 74 -12.39 -12.89 2.47
CA GLY A 74 -13.37 -11.81 2.44
C GLY A 74 -12.86 -10.56 1.71
N LYS A 75 -13.77 -9.79 1.08
CA LYS A 75 -13.44 -8.49 0.47
C LYS A 75 -12.70 -7.56 1.43
N LYS A 76 -13.22 -7.43 2.65
CA LYS A 76 -12.65 -6.54 3.68
C LYS A 76 -11.29 -7.02 4.14
N GLU A 77 -11.12 -8.33 4.30
CA GLU A 77 -9.85 -8.95 4.70
C GLU A 77 -8.76 -8.69 3.65
N LEU A 78 -9.06 -8.94 2.37
CA LEU A 78 -8.17 -8.64 1.24
C LEU A 78 -7.74 -7.16 1.25
N MET A 79 -8.70 -6.25 1.40
CA MET A 79 -8.42 -4.80 1.39
C MET A 79 -7.56 -4.38 2.60
N ILE A 80 -7.93 -4.81 3.81
CA ILE A 80 -7.23 -4.44 5.04
C ILE A 80 -5.79 -4.95 5.00
N ILE A 81 -5.57 -6.21 4.59
CA ILE A 81 -4.22 -6.77 4.50
C ILE A 81 -3.39 -5.98 3.48
N THR A 82 -3.92 -5.74 2.27
CA THR A 82 -3.22 -5.00 1.22
C THR A 82 -2.83 -3.59 1.65
N VAL A 83 -3.74 -2.83 2.24
CA VAL A 83 -3.47 -1.45 2.71
C VAL A 83 -2.52 -1.45 3.91
N SER A 84 -2.67 -2.40 4.83
CA SER A 84 -1.79 -2.50 6.00
C SER A 84 -0.36 -2.80 5.61
N VAL A 85 -0.14 -3.75 4.68
CA VAL A 85 1.20 -4.09 4.18
C VAL A 85 1.85 -2.87 3.53
N ASP A 86 1.11 -2.14 2.67
CA ASP A 86 1.60 -0.91 2.08
C ASP A 86 1.99 0.15 3.12
N PHE A 87 1.11 0.39 4.09
CA PHE A 87 1.33 1.40 5.12
C PHE A 87 2.54 1.06 6.00
N VAL A 88 2.73 -0.22 6.35
CA VAL A 88 3.90 -0.68 7.12
C VAL A 88 5.19 -0.46 6.33
N ILE A 89 5.22 -0.80 5.04
CA ILE A 89 6.40 -0.58 4.18
C ILE A 89 6.75 0.90 4.12
N TRP A 90 5.75 1.76 3.90
CA TRP A 90 5.95 3.20 3.83
C TRP A 90 6.43 3.77 5.17
N LEU A 91 5.78 3.42 6.29
CA LEU A 91 6.14 3.90 7.62
C LEU A 91 7.57 3.48 8.00
N PHE A 92 7.92 2.21 7.75
CA PHE A 92 9.26 1.70 8.01
C PHE A 92 10.31 2.45 7.19
N GLY A 93 10.08 2.65 5.90
CA GLY A 93 11.02 3.41 5.06
C GLY A 93 11.14 4.88 5.47
N MET A 94 10.05 5.54 5.86
CA MET A 94 10.09 6.90 6.40
C MET A 94 10.94 6.97 7.68
N ILE A 95 10.76 6.04 8.61
CA ILE A 95 11.56 5.99 9.85
C ILE A 95 13.05 5.84 9.52
N CYS A 96 13.40 4.95 8.58
CA CYS A 96 14.78 4.75 8.15
C CYS A 96 15.38 6.03 7.55
N ILE A 97 14.64 6.70 6.67
CA ILE A 97 15.11 7.92 6.01
C ILE A 97 15.26 9.06 7.01
N VAL A 98 14.26 9.30 7.86
CA VAL A 98 14.32 10.34 8.90
C VAL A 98 15.54 10.13 9.80
N LYS A 99 15.80 8.89 10.25
CA LYS A 99 16.97 8.56 11.05
C LYS A 99 18.30 8.78 10.32
N SER A 100 18.33 8.61 9.00
CA SER A 100 19.55 8.82 8.20
C SER A 100 19.87 10.30 7.94
N THR A 101 18.88 11.18 8.08
CA THR A 101 19.01 12.63 7.80
C THR A 101 19.21 13.46 9.08
N LEU A 102 18.93 12.89 10.25
CA LEU A 102 19.24 13.45 11.58
C LEU A 102 20.69 13.17 11.97
#